data_AF-A0A976CVB6-F1
#
_entry.id   AF-A0A976CVB6-F1
#
_cell.length_a   1.000
_cell.length_b   1.000
_cell.length_c   1.000
_cell.angle_alpha   90.00
_cell.angle_beta   90.00
_cell.angle_gamma   90.00
#
_symmetry.space_group_name_H-M   'P 1'
#
loop_
_entity.id
_entity.type
_entity.pdbx_description
1 polymer ?
#
loop_
_entity_poly.entity_id
_entity_poly.type
_entity_poly.pdbx_seq_one_letter_code
_entity_poly.pdbx_strand_id
1 'polypeptide(L)'
;MKKYIIGFFGLLAAHASAFTLDFAFDFIANNGATINSSTPLTVSVPGYGNVIFSTTGANTFTVNSTYTSPSSSISLAILPTRSLTIEFAGAYALVDIRDVSFGYNNLSGGDGLTYSYDNANTITLNMGSGGNGAGLRDVSFTTVPEPSTAVLGATGLLALALRRRRLA
;
A
#
# COMPACT_ATOMS: atom_id res chain seq x y z
N MET A 1 -52.68 -11.52 -22.67
CA MET A 1 -51.57 -10.54 -22.84
C MET A 1 -50.48 -10.85 -21.82
N LYS A 2 -49.30 -11.32 -22.26
CA LYS A 2 -48.16 -11.69 -21.39
C LYS A 2 -47.34 -10.44 -21.07
N LYS A 3 -47.16 -10.13 -19.79
CA LYS A 3 -46.32 -9.02 -19.31
C LYS A 3 -44.90 -9.56 -19.03
N TYR A 4 -43.90 -9.11 -19.78
CA TYR A 4 -42.50 -9.38 -19.48
C TYR A 4 -41.97 -8.27 -18.56
N ILE A 5 -41.55 -8.64 -17.36
CA ILE A 5 -40.81 -7.73 -16.45
C ILE A 5 -39.34 -7.83 -16.84
N ILE A 6 -38.80 -6.75 -17.41
CA ILE A 6 -37.37 -6.58 -17.67
C ILE A 6 -36.73 -6.20 -16.33
N GLY A 7 -36.05 -7.14 -15.69
CA GLY A 7 -35.26 -6.88 -14.49
C GLY A 7 -33.92 -6.26 -14.86
N PHE A 8 -33.71 -5.02 -14.46
CA PHE A 8 -32.44 -4.30 -14.59
C PHE A 8 -31.43 -4.89 -13.59
N PHE A 9 -30.43 -5.62 -14.08
CA PHE A 9 -29.30 -6.07 -13.25
C PHE A 9 -28.29 -4.93 -13.15
N GLY A 10 -28.30 -4.20 -12.03
CA GLY A 10 -27.22 -3.28 -11.69
C GLY A 10 -25.98 -4.07 -11.29
N LEU A 11 -24.97 -4.11 -12.16
CA LEU A 11 -23.64 -4.59 -11.82
C LEU A 11 -23.04 -3.57 -10.82
N LEU A 12 -22.90 -3.91 -9.53
CA LEU A 12 -22.10 -3.10 -8.62
C LEU A 12 -20.63 -3.24 -9.03
N ALA A 13 -20.10 -2.23 -9.71
CA ALA A 13 -18.68 -2.17 -10.01
C ALA A 13 -17.89 -2.06 -8.69
N ALA A 14 -16.94 -2.98 -8.48
CA ALA A 14 -15.93 -2.80 -7.45
C ALA A 14 -15.10 -1.56 -7.84
N HIS A 15 -15.08 -0.55 -6.97
CA HIS A 15 -14.32 0.67 -7.20
C HIS A 15 -12.91 0.48 -6.63
N ALA A 16 -11.90 0.39 -7.50
CA ALA A 16 -10.52 0.44 -7.04
C ALA A 16 -10.22 1.85 -6.46
N SER A 17 -9.49 1.89 -5.35
CA SER A 17 -9.01 3.14 -4.74
C SER A 17 -7.49 3.22 -4.86
N ALA A 18 -6.96 4.41 -5.10
CA ALA A 18 -5.53 4.68 -5.19
C ALA A 18 -5.10 5.59 -4.03
N PHE A 19 -3.95 5.29 -3.44
CA PHE A 19 -3.39 6.02 -2.31
C PHE A 19 -1.93 6.35 -2.58
N THR A 20 -1.50 7.50 -2.07
CA THR A 20 -0.10 7.91 -2.03
C THR A 20 0.22 8.41 -0.64
N LEU A 21 1.29 7.88 -0.07
CA LEU A 21 1.92 8.35 1.16
C LEU A 21 3.11 9.21 0.78
N ASP A 22 3.09 10.50 1.11
CA ASP A 22 4.17 11.44 0.88
C ASP A 22 4.88 11.76 2.19
N PHE A 23 6.18 11.46 2.28
CA PHE A 23 6.98 11.75 3.47
C PHE A 23 7.06 13.25 3.80
N ALA A 24 6.90 14.13 2.82
CA ALA A 24 6.91 15.57 3.06
C ALA A 24 5.66 16.10 3.76
N PHE A 25 4.51 15.42 3.61
CA PHE A 25 3.22 15.88 4.13
C PHE A 25 2.63 14.95 5.17
N ASP A 26 2.59 13.65 4.89
CA ASP A 26 1.90 12.67 5.74
C ASP A 26 2.71 12.26 6.98
N PHE A 27 4.02 12.55 6.98
CA PHE A 27 4.95 12.17 8.04
C PHE A 27 5.42 13.37 8.88
N ILE A 28 4.82 14.54 8.72
CA ILE A 28 5.20 15.75 9.47
C ILE A 28 5.14 15.50 10.99
N ALA A 29 4.10 14.80 11.46
CA ALA A 29 3.93 14.45 12.87
C ALA A 29 4.99 13.48 13.40
N ASN A 30 5.70 12.80 12.49
CA ASN A 30 6.72 11.81 12.80
C ASN A 30 8.14 12.30 12.50
N ASN A 31 8.31 13.60 12.23
CA ASN A 31 9.62 14.19 11.96
C ASN A 31 10.62 13.87 13.09
N GLY A 32 11.77 13.27 12.75
CA GLY A 32 12.79 12.84 13.70
C GLY A 32 12.49 11.51 14.41
N ALA A 33 11.34 10.88 14.15
CA ALA A 33 11.04 9.56 14.70
C ALA A 33 12.06 8.53 14.20
N THR A 34 12.49 7.66 15.11
CA THR A 34 13.37 6.54 14.78
C THR A 34 12.55 5.28 14.54
N ILE A 35 12.78 4.66 13.39
CA ILE A 35 12.20 3.37 13.00
C ILE A 35 13.26 2.30 13.20
N ASN A 36 12.91 1.24 13.92
CA ASN A 36 13.75 0.04 14.07
C ASN A 36 12.86 -1.20 14.29
N SER A 37 13.47 -2.36 14.53
CA SER A 37 12.76 -3.63 14.70
C SER A 37 11.89 -3.70 15.96
N SER A 38 12.20 -2.95 17.02
CA SER A 38 11.41 -2.90 18.26
C SER A 38 10.42 -1.74 18.30
N THR A 39 10.62 -0.70 17.49
CA THR A 39 9.73 0.45 17.35
C THR A 39 9.39 0.70 15.87
N PRO A 40 8.49 -0.10 15.27
CA PRO A 40 7.92 0.19 13.96
C PRO A 40 7.18 1.52 13.95
N LEU A 41 7.17 2.18 12.80
CA LEU A 41 6.37 3.37 12.56
C LEU A 41 5.07 2.98 11.85
N THR A 42 3.94 3.29 12.47
CA THR A 42 2.62 3.11 11.85
C THR A 42 2.07 4.43 11.38
N VAL A 43 1.65 4.47 10.11
CA VAL A 43 1.00 5.63 9.48
C VAL A 43 -0.42 5.26 9.12
N SER A 44 -1.38 6.05 9.60
CA SER A 44 -2.80 5.86 9.30
C SER A 44 -3.14 6.59 8.00
N VAL A 45 -3.55 5.82 6.98
CA VAL A 45 -3.98 6.31 5.67
C VAL A 45 -5.51 6.40 5.63
N PRO A 46 -6.10 7.61 5.58
CA PRO A 46 -7.54 7.79 5.54
C PRO A 46 -8.17 7.02 4.37
N GLY A 47 -9.21 6.22 4.65
CA GLY A 47 -9.91 5.41 3.65
C GLY A 47 -9.26 4.06 3.32
N TYR A 48 -8.04 3.80 3.80
CA TYR A 48 -7.35 2.52 3.64
C TYR A 48 -7.14 1.79 4.96
N GLY A 49 -6.53 2.43 5.95
CA GLY A 49 -6.06 1.82 7.19
C GLY A 49 -4.57 2.07 7.41
N ASN A 50 -3.85 1.13 8.02
CA ASN A 50 -2.48 1.38 8.45
C ASN A 50 -1.44 0.93 7.42
N VAL A 51 -0.35 1.68 7.29
CA VAL A 51 0.89 1.24 6.66
C VAL A 51 1.99 1.27 7.71
N ILE A 52 2.73 0.18 7.83
CA ILE A 52 3.71 -0.02 8.90
C ILE A 52 5.10 -0.11 8.28
N PHE A 53 5.99 0.75 8.75
CA PHE A 53 7.40 0.78 8.38
C PHE A 53 8.20 0.17 9.52
N SER A 54 8.98 -0.86 9.21
CA SER A 54 9.83 -1.55 10.17
C SER A 54 11.17 -1.91 9.53
N THR A 55 12.06 -2.47 10.32
CA THR A 55 13.41 -2.83 9.86
C THR A 55 13.75 -4.22 10.32
N THR A 56 14.64 -4.89 9.62
CA THR A 56 15.23 -6.14 10.10
C THR A 56 16.55 -5.88 10.83
N GLY A 57 16.81 -6.68 11.87
CA GLY A 57 18.05 -6.63 12.63
C GLY A 57 18.22 -5.34 13.46
N ALA A 58 19.46 -4.86 13.53
CA ALA A 58 19.87 -3.66 14.27
C ALA A 58 19.81 -2.38 13.43
N ASN A 59 19.11 -2.40 12.28
CA ASN A 59 18.96 -1.24 11.41
C ASN A 59 18.08 -0.18 12.08
N THR A 60 18.44 1.08 11.87
CA THR A 60 17.67 2.23 12.34
C THR A 60 17.51 3.23 11.21
N PHE A 61 16.32 3.77 11.04
CA PHE A 61 16.01 4.84 10.09
C PHE A 61 15.44 6.02 10.85
N THR A 62 15.71 7.23 10.37
CA THR A 62 15.14 8.44 10.96
C THR A 62 14.23 9.10 9.94
N VAL A 63 12.97 9.30 10.29
CA VAL A 63 12.01 10.00 9.44
C VAL A 63 12.48 11.43 9.25
N ASN A 64 12.44 11.89 8.00
CA ASN A 64 12.90 13.23 7.62
C ASN A 64 14.38 13.50 7.99
N SER A 65 15.20 12.45 8.08
CA SER A 65 16.63 12.66 7.90
C SER A 65 16.84 12.92 6.42
N THR A 66 17.10 14.17 6.05
CA THR A 66 17.43 14.53 4.67
C THR A 66 18.58 13.62 4.22
N TYR A 67 18.33 12.79 3.20
CA TYR A 67 19.41 12.11 2.53
C TYR A 67 20.29 13.19 1.91
N THR A 68 21.55 13.29 2.36
CA THR A 68 22.47 14.41 2.08
C THR A 68 22.91 14.44 0.61
N SER A 69 22.05 14.95 -0.25
CA SER A 69 22.28 15.29 -1.66
C SER A 69 21.31 16.45 -1.98
N PRO A 70 21.59 17.39 -2.91
CA PRO A 70 21.18 18.80 -2.79
C PRO A 70 19.67 19.07 -2.92
N SER A 71 18.83 18.04 -3.03
CA SER A 71 17.37 18.16 -3.00
C SER A 71 16.89 18.34 -1.56
N SER A 72 16.30 19.51 -1.27
CA SER A 72 15.64 19.88 -0.01
C SER A 72 14.33 19.10 0.27
N SER A 73 14.10 17.97 -0.38
CA SER A 73 12.87 17.20 -0.28
C SER A 73 12.95 16.22 0.90
N ILE A 74 12.01 16.38 1.83
CA ILE A 74 11.80 15.48 2.97
C ILE A 74 11.67 14.04 2.45
N SER A 75 12.43 13.14 3.05
CA SER A 75 12.46 11.72 2.69
C SER A 75 12.96 10.88 3.85
N LEU A 76 12.74 9.56 3.77
CA LEU A 76 13.33 8.57 4.67
C LEU A 76 14.64 8.06 4.05
N ALA A 77 15.77 8.34 4.71
CA ALA A 77 17.08 7.95 4.18
C ALA A 77 17.29 6.42 4.29
N ILE A 78 17.34 5.75 3.15
CA ILE A 78 17.71 4.35 3.02
C ILE A 78 19.21 4.28 2.71
N LEU A 79 20.00 3.97 3.73
CA LEU A 79 21.46 3.89 3.61
C LEU A 79 21.92 2.52 3.07
N PRO A 80 23.15 2.44 2.52
CA PRO A 80 23.72 1.18 2.06
C PRO A 80 23.69 0.10 3.13
N THR A 81 23.54 -1.15 2.70
CA THR A 81 23.46 -2.37 3.54
C THR A 81 22.30 -2.41 4.54
N ARG A 82 21.32 -1.51 4.42
CA ARG A 82 20.11 -1.52 5.26
C ARG A 82 18.89 -2.02 4.50
N SER A 83 17.93 -2.53 5.27
CA SER A 83 16.64 -3.00 4.77
C SER A 83 15.49 -2.33 5.50
N LEU A 84 14.51 -1.88 4.73
CA LEU A 84 13.25 -1.31 5.22
C LEU A 84 12.10 -2.22 4.79
N THR A 85 11.31 -2.68 5.74
CA THR A 85 10.13 -3.50 5.50
C THR A 85 8.88 -2.63 5.62
N ILE A 86 7.99 -2.73 4.64
CA ILE A 86 6.74 -1.97 4.53
C ILE A 86 5.60 -2.98 4.48
N GLU A 87 4.70 -2.90 5.46
CA GLU A 87 3.51 -3.72 5.57
C GLU A 87 2.26 -2.88 5.34
N PHE A 88 1.41 -3.37 4.43
CA PHE A 88 0.13 -2.79 4.04
C PHE A 88 -0.99 -3.43 4.86
N ALA A 89 -1.22 -2.89 6.06
CA ALA A 89 -2.16 -3.40 7.07
C ALA A 89 -3.50 -2.63 7.04
N GLY A 90 -4.02 -2.37 5.84
CA GLY A 90 -5.31 -1.74 5.65
C GLY A 90 -6.50 -2.70 5.68
N ALA A 91 -7.71 -2.14 5.68
CA ALA A 91 -8.96 -2.89 5.66
C ALA A 91 -9.26 -3.54 4.29
N TYR A 92 -8.59 -3.08 3.24
CA TYR A 92 -8.75 -3.59 1.88
C TYR A 92 -7.47 -4.24 1.39
N ALA A 93 -7.59 -5.32 0.62
CA ALA A 93 -6.44 -5.94 -0.02
C ALA A 93 -5.89 -5.04 -1.13
N LEU A 94 -4.57 -5.10 -1.32
CA LEU A 94 -3.93 -4.49 -2.49
C LEU A 94 -4.42 -5.18 -3.77
N VAL A 95 -4.47 -4.44 -4.88
CA VAL A 95 -4.76 -5.01 -6.21
C VAL A 95 -3.70 -6.06 -6.56
N ASP A 96 -2.43 -5.65 -6.51
CA ASP A 96 -1.25 -6.50 -6.60
C ASP A 96 -0.13 -5.79 -5.82
N ILE A 97 0.60 -6.52 -4.98
CA ILE A 97 1.76 -6.00 -4.26
C ILE A 97 2.86 -5.50 -5.21
N ARG A 98 2.89 -6.03 -6.44
CA ARG A 98 3.83 -5.63 -7.50
C ARG A 98 3.47 -4.31 -8.17
N ASP A 99 2.25 -3.83 -7.98
CA ASP A 99 1.80 -2.53 -8.48
C ASP A 99 2.05 -1.39 -7.48
N VAL A 100 2.65 -1.70 -6.33
CA VAL A 100 3.17 -0.68 -5.41
C VAL A 100 4.37 0.00 -6.05
N SER A 101 4.31 1.32 -6.12
CA SER A 101 5.38 2.16 -6.66
C SER A 101 6.01 3.02 -5.58
N PHE A 102 7.29 3.30 -5.76
CA PHE A 102 8.11 4.03 -4.79
C PHE A 102 8.81 5.19 -5.48
N GLY A 103 8.63 6.39 -4.94
CA GLY A 103 9.36 7.58 -5.35
C GLY A 103 10.64 7.74 -4.54
N TYR A 104 11.76 8.03 -5.21
CA TYR A 104 13.05 8.25 -4.55
C TYR A 104 13.69 9.58 -4.92
N ASN A 105 14.45 10.12 -3.97
CA ASN A 105 15.40 11.20 -4.16
C ASN A 105 16.81 10.60 -4.26
N ASN A 106 17.55 11.00 -5.30
CA ASN A 106 18.95 10.64 -5.50
C ASN A 106 19.23 9.13 -5.61
N LEU A 107 18.25 8.33 -6.01
CA LEU A 107 18.50 6.94 -6.38
C LEU A 107 19.26 6.90 -7.71
N SER A 108 20.46 6.33 -7.67
CA SER A 108 21.34 6.16 -8.82
C SER A 108 21.48 4.68 -9.19
N GLY A 109 21.95 4.41 -10.41
CA GLY A 109 22.15 3.03 -10.88
C GLY A 109 23.19 2.23 -10.07
N GLY A 110 24.04 2.88 -9.26
CA GLY A 110 25.04 2.22 -8.43
C GLY A 110 24.54 1.79 -7.05
N ASP A 111 23.39 2.27 -6.59
CA ASP A 111 22.92 2.04 -5.21
C ASP A 111 22.41 0.60 -4.98
N GLY A 112 22.14 -0.16 -6.04
CA GLY A 112 21.80 -1.59 -5.93
C GLY A 112 20.50 -1.84 -5.16
N LEU A 113 19.53 -0.93 -5.27
CA LEU A 113 18.22 -1.08 -4.63
C LEU A 113 17.46 -2.27 -5.22
N THR A 114 16.99 -3.16 -4.36
CA THR A 114 16.19 -4.33 -4.73
C THR A 114 14.93 -4.43 -3.89
N TYR A 115 13.91 -5.09 -4.45
CA TYR A 115 12.60 -5.31 -3.83
C TYR A 115 12.40 -6.80 -3.57
N SER A 116 12.07 -7.16 -2.34
CA SER A 116 11.57 -8.49 -1.98
C SER A 116 10.08 -8.40 -1.67
N TYR A 117 9.28 -9.25 -2.30
CA TYR A 117 7.84 -9.36 -2.05
C TYR A 117 7.62 -10.54 -1.09
N ASP A 118 7.66 -10.24 0.21
CA ASP A 118 7.71 -11.29 1.24
C ASP A 118 6.37 -12.02 1.37
N ASN A 119 5.26 -11.30 1.14
CA ASN A 119 3.90 -11.85 1.03
C ASN A 119 3.00 -10.87 0.24
N ALA A 120 1.68 -11.13 0.22
CA ALA A 120 0.69 -10.33 -0.50
C ALA A 120 0.57 -8.86 -0.03
N ASN A 121 1.05 -8.54 1.18
CA ASN A 121 0.90 -7.23 1.81
C ASN A 121 2.24 -6.67 2.35
N THR A 122 3.38 -7.32 2.07
CA THR A 122 4.68 -6.92 2.65
C THR A 122 5.75 -6.84 1.58
N ILE A 123 6.44 -5.69 1.55
CA ILE A 123 7.59 -5.45 0.68
C ILE A 123 8.79 -5.10 1.55
N THR A 124 9.93 -5.73 1.29
CA THR A 124 11.21 -5.31 1.85
C THR A 124 12.07 -4.65 0.78
N LEU A 125 12.43 -3.39 1.03
CA LEU A 125 13.42 -2.62 0.28
C LEU A 125 14.81 -2.95 0.82
N ASN A 126 15.70 -3.45 -0.03
CA ASN A 126 17.07 -3.77 0.34
C ASN A 126 18.05 -2.88 -0.44
N MET A 127 18.85 -2.09 0.28
CA MET A 127 19.88 -1.26 -0.32
C MET A 127 21.20 -2.03 -0.39
N GLY A 128 21.78 -2.10 -1.58
CA GLY A 128 23.08 -2.74 -1.79
C GLY A 128 24.21 -1.99 -1.07
N SER A 129 25.41 -2.57 -1.09
CA SER A 129 26.62 -1.96 -0.51
C SER A 129 27.33 -0.99 -1.47
N GLY A 130 26.86 -0.86 -2.71
CA GLY A 130 27.61 -0.26 -3.82
C GLY A 130 27.43 1.24 -4.06
N GLY A 131 26.60 1.93 -3.28
CA GLY A 131 26.28 3.33 -3.49
C GLY A 131 26.22 4.16 -2.22
N ASN A 132 25.64 5.35 -2.33
CA ASN A 132 25.53 6.30 -1.22
C ASN A 132 24.20 6.12 -0.45
N GLY A 133 23.22 5.43 -1.06
CA GLY A 133 21.85 5.29 -0.55
C GLY A 133 20.85 6.13 -1.34
N ALA A 134 19.61 6.20 -0.85
CA ALA A 134 18.55 7.00 -1.47
C ALA A 134 17.57 7.52 -0.41
N GLY A 135 16.88 8.62 -0.70
CA GLY A 135 15.76 9.08 0.12
C GLY A 135 14.44 8.54 -0.42
N LEU A 136 13.73 7.68 0.33
CA LEU A 136 12.36 7.30 -0.01
C LEU A 136 11.45 8.50 0.22
N ARG A 137 10.82 8.98 -0.85
CA ARG A 137 9.99 10.20 -0.86
C ARG A 137 8.51 9.86 -0.76
N ASP A 138 8.05 8.86 -1.50
CA ASP A 138 6.65 8.48 -1.52
C ASP A 138 6.45 6.98 -1.77
N VAL A 139 5.30 6.48 -1.32
CA VAL A 139 4.81 5.12 -1.55
C VAL A 139 3.40 5.21 -2.10
N SER A 140 3.17 4.69 -3.31
CA SER A 140 1.85 4.74 -3.97
C SER A 140 1.35 3.34 -4.28
N PHE A 141 0.08 3.08 -4.00
CA PHE A 141 -0.53 1.75 -4.12
C PHE A 141 -2.03 1.82 -4.43
N THR A 142 -2.59 0.71 -4.90
CA THR A 142 -4.02 0.59 -5.21
C THR A 142 -4.65 -0.59 -4.49
N THR A 143 -5.92 -0.46 -4.15
CA THR A 143 -6.67 -1.47 -3.39
C THR A 143 -7.99 -1.80 -4.05
N VAL A 144 -8.48 -3.01 -3.81
CA VAL A 144 -9.84 -3.41 -4.21
C VAL A 144 -10.67 -3.65 -2.95
N PRO A 145 -11.87 -3.06 -2.84
CA PRO A 145 -12.83 -3.46 -1.83
C PRO A 145 -13.11 -4.96 -1.95
N GLU A 146 -13.09 -5.70 -0.84
CA GLU A 146 -13.29 -7.15 -0.92
C GLU A 146 -14.61 -7.49 -1.65
N PRO A 147 -14.60 -8.43 -2.60
CA PRO A 147 -15.79 -8.80 -3.37
C PRO A 147 -16.92 -9.46 -2.54
N SER A 148 -16.68 -9.68 -1.25
CA SER A 148 -17.49 -10.46 -0.32
C SER A 148 -18.94 -9.99 -0.23
N THR A 149 -19.21 -8.69 -0.13
CA THR A 149 -20.57 -8.15 0.04
C THR A 149 -21.33 -8.02 -1.26
N ALA A 150 -20.66 -7.64 -2.34
CA ALA A 150 -21.27 -7.52 -3.67
C ALA A 150 -21.67 -8.89 -4.23
N VAL A 151 -20.81 -9.90 -4.09
CA VAL A 151 -21.10 -11.28 -4.54
C VAL A 151 -22.16 -11.93 -3.65
N LEU A 152 -22.11 -11.73 -2.33
CA LEU A 152 -23.15 -12.26 -1.43
C LEU A 152 -24.51 -11.60 -1.67
N GLY A 153 -24.53 -10.28 -1.91
CA GLY A 153 -25.74 -9.56 -2.31
C GLY A 153 -26.29 -10.06 -3.64
N ALA A 154 -25.43 -10.24 -4.65
CA ALA A 154 -25.81 -10.75 -5.95
C ALA A 154 -26.33 -12.19 -5.89
N THR A 155 -25.68 -13.08 -5.13
CA THR A 155 -26.15 -14.47 -4.93
C THR A 155 -27.44 -14.53 -4.12
N GLY A 156 -27.59 -13.69 -3.09
CA GLY A 156 -28.84 -13.54 -2.34
C GLY A 156 -30.01 -13.09 -3.23
N LEU A 157 -29.78 -12.10 -4.10
CA LEU A 157 -30.79 -11.64 -5.07
C LEU A 157 -31.10 -12.70 -6.12
N LEU A 158 -30.09 -13.46 -6.60
CA LEU A 158 -30.28 -14.56 -7.54
C LEU A 158 -31.16 -15.66 -6.92
N ALA A 159 -30.88 -16.03 -5.67
CA ALA A 159 -31.67 -17.01 -4.93
C ALA A 159 -33.13 -16.55 -4.74
N LEU A 160 -33.35 -15.27 -4.46
CA LEU A 160 -34.69 -14.69 -4.33
C LEU A 160 -35.45 -14.68 -5.67
N ALA A 161 -34.78 -14.33 -6.77
CA ALA A 161 -35.35 -14.32 -8.11
C ALA A 161 -35.72 -15.75 -8.58
N LEU A 162 -34.88 -16.74 -8.29
CA LEU A 162 -35.15 -18.14 -8.59
C LEU A 162 -36.28 -18.71 -7.71
N ARG A 163 -36.39 -18.30 -6.44
CA ARG A 163 -37.51 -18.68 -5.56
C ARG A 163 -38.86 -18.18 -6.09
N ARG A 164 -38.92 -16.95 -6.61
CA ARG A 164 -40.15 -16.39 -7.21
C ARG A 164 -40.61 -17.15 -8.45
N ARG A 165 -39.68 -17.73 -9.22
CA ARG A 165 -40.01 -18.58 -10.39
C ARG A 165 -40.56 -19.96 -10.04
N ARG A 166 -40.41 -20.44 -8.80
CA ARG A 166 -40.98 -21.72 -8.36
C ARG A 166 -42.40 -21.61 -7.80
N LEU A 167 -42.84 -20.41 -7.46
CA LEU A 167 -44.15 -20.15 -6.83
C LEU A 167 -45.18 -19.52 -7.78
N ALA A 168 -44.80 -19.31 -9.05
CA ALA A 168 -45.67 -18.84 -10.14
C ALA A 168 -45.72 -19.92 -11.22
#